data_AF-A0A3P6SHR4-F1
#
_entry.id   AF-A0A3P6SHR4-F1
#
_cell.length_a   1.000
_cell.length_b   1.000
_cell.length_c   1.000
_cell.angle_alpha   90.00
_cell.angle_beta   90.00
_cell.angle_gamma   90.00
#
_symmetry.space_group_name_H-M   'P 1'
#
loop_
_entity.id
_entity.type
_entity.pdbx_description
1 polymer ?
#
loop_
_entity_poly.entity_id
_entity_poly.type
_entity_poly.pdbx_seq_one_letter_code
_entity_poly.pdbx_strand_id
1 'polypeptide(L)'
;MENMRNSSSANGEGMESSISTADEQKESAQSMNGDNNSGLEKINTRQWAAEHGYDPKILFKKFFHDDIKYLLIMADLWKDRRKPEPLDWHNLPDENPSSSRSKSSNNDLWTVMECRVQFEKTVDVLRERIKDGSNLSWDKDDDAAMRFVAACANIRAHVFDIPLKTLFDIKCNRFANFS
;
A
#
# COMPACT_ATOMS: atom_id res chain seq x y z
N MET A 1 -65.33 4.73 0.19
CA MET A 1 -65.62 6.05 -0.41
C MET A 1 -64.78 7.09 0.32
N GLU A 2 -63.89 7.71 -0.45
CA GLU A 2 -63.27 9.04 -0.32
C GLU A 2 -63.97 10.04 0.63
N ASN A 3 -63.33 11.07 1.19
CA ASN A 3 -61.94 11.49 1.38
C ASN A 3 -62.05 12.79 2.24
N MET A 4 -60.90 13.27 2.73
CA MET A 4 -60.60 14.70 2.97
C MET A 4 -61.03 15.43 4.27
N ARG A 5 -59.95 15.79 5.00
CA ARG A 5 -59.43 17.15 5.27
C ARG A 5 -59.70 17.79 6.64
N ASN A 6 -58.55 18.02 7.28
CA ASN A 6 -58.22 18.83 8.43
C ASN A 6 -58.25 20.34 8.10
N SER A 7 -58.65 21.19 9.04
CA SER A 7 -58.30 22.62 9.09
C SER A 7 -58.66 23.27 10.44
N SER A 8 -57.64 23.76 11.16
CA SER A 8 -57.69 24.84 12.17
C SER A 8 -56.31 25.49 12.16
N SER A 9 -56.16 26.71 11.62
CA SER A 9 -56.36 28.02 12.26
C SER A 9 -55.16 28.47 13.10
N ALA A 10 -54.45 29.52 12.67
CA ALA A 10 -54.23 30.76 13.43
C ALA A 10 -53.08 31.60 12.83
N ASN A 11 -53.34 32.92 12.80
CA ASN A 11 -52.56 34.02 12.26
C ASN A 11 -51.34 34.42 13.12
N GLY A 12 -50.45 35.24 12.56
CA GLY A 12 -49.59 36.15 13.33
C GLY A 12 -48.34 36.62 12.59
N GLU A 13 -48.37 37.89 12.16
CA GLU A 13 -47.43 38.59 11.27
C GLU A 13 -46.09 39.01 11.93
N GLY A 14 -45.08 39.35 11.11
CA GLY A 14 -44.14 40.42 11.45
C GLY A 14 -42.66 40.28 11.08
N MET A 15 -42.27 40.97 10.00
CA MET A 15 -41.00 41.69 9.78
C MET A 15 -39.77 41.01 9.11
N GLU A 16 -39.75 41.16 7.78
CA GLU A 16 -38.69 41.73 6.91
C GLU A 16 -37.20 41.39 7.10
N SER A 17 -36.57 40.82 6.06
CA SER A 17 -35.65 41.59 5.21
C SER A 17 -35.38 40.87 3.88
N SER A 18 -35.47 41.64 2.80
CA SER A 18 -35.38 41.23 1.40
C SER A 18 -33.97 40.81 1.00
N ILE A 19 -33.85 39.68 0.29
CA ILE A 19 -32.70 39.45 -0.61
C ILE A 19 -33.22 39.02 -1.98
N SER A 20 -33.04 39.92 -2.95
CA SER A 20 -33.19 39.66 -4.38
C SER A 20 -31.88 40.02 -5.03
N THR A 21 -31.30 39.08 -5.79
CA THR A 21 -30.82 39.24 -7.17
C THR A 21 -29.80 38.14 -7.44
N ALA A 22 -30.12 37.30 -8.44
CA ALA A 22 -29.20 36.40 -9.09
C ALA A 22 -28.14 37.20 -9.85
N ASP A 23 -26.89 36.75 -9.85
CA ASP A 23 -26.19 36.50 -11.10
C ASP A 23 -24.89 35.72 -10.87
N GLU A 24 -24.75 34.67 -11.69
CA GLU A 24 -23.58 33.84 -11.86
C GLU A 24 -22.50 34.61 -12.62
N GLN A 25 -21.28 34.68 -12.09
CA GLN A 25 -20.09 34.79 -12.93
C GLN A 25 -19.00 33.83 -12.47
N LYS A 26 -18.74 32.91 -13.40
CA LYS A 26 -17.88 31.75 -13.41
C LYS A 26 -16.52 32.21 -13.93
N GLU A 27 -15.52 32.31 -13.07
CA GLU A 27 -14.16 32.63 -13.51
C GLU A 27 -13.34 31.35 -13.67
N SER A 28 -13.18 30.98 -14.93
CA SER A 28 -12.37 29.89 -15.44
C SER A 28 -10.88 30.27 -15.43
N ALA A 29 -10.11 29.69 -14.52
CA ALA A 29 -8.66 29.63 -14.65
C ALA A 29 -8.28 28.30 -15.34
N GLN A 30 -8.29 28.34 -16.66
CA GLN A 30 -7.76 27.31 -17.54
C GLN A 30 -6.23 27.38 -17.50
N SER A 31 -5.59 26.41 -16.85
CA SER A 31 -4.14 26.17 -17.01
C SER A 31 -3.96 24.87 -17.79
N MET A 32 -3.69 25.03 -19.08
CA MET A 32 -3.17 23.99 -19.95
C MET A 32 -1.72 23.73 -19.54
N ASN A 33 -1.43 22.51 -19.08
CA ASN A 33 -0.12 21.93 -19.27
C ASN A 33 -0.31 20.44 -19.53
N GLY A 34 0.00 20.04 -20.76
CA GLY A 34 -0.03 18.65 -21.18
C GLY A 34 1.07 17.89 -20.46
N ASP A 35 0.68 16.81 -19.78
CA ASP A 35 1.58 15.70 -19.53
C ASP A 35 0.83 14.44 -19.96
N ASN A 36 1.09 14.03 -21.21
CA ASN A 36 0.63 12.77 -21.77
C ASN A 36 1.43 11.63 -21.15
N ASN A 37 1.26 11.40 -19.84
CA ASN A 37 1.75 10.19 -19.20
C ASN A 37 0.57 9.24 -19.02
N SER A 38 0.46 8.32 -19.98
CA SER A 38 -0.41 7.14 -20.07
C SER A 38 -1.36 6.88 -18.91
N GLY A 39 -2.66 6.83 -19.22
CA GLY A 39 -3.76 6.51 -18.31
C GLY A 39 -3.53 5.25 -17.48
N LEU A 40 -3.09 5.47 -16.24
CA LEU A 40 -3.17 4.48 -15.18
C LEU A 40 -4.30 4.94 -14.27
N GLU A 41 -5.46 4.30 -14.42
CA GLU A 41 -6.42 4.32 -13.33
C GLU A 41 -5.66 3.96 -12.06
N LYS A 42 -5.74 4.83 -11.05
CA LYS A 42 -5.22 4.53 -9.71
C LYS A 42 -6.08 3.41 -9.16
N ILE A 43 -5.79 2.17 -9.58
CA ILE A 43 -6.49 1.01 -9.05
C ILE A 43 -6.15 0.97 -7.57
N ASN A 44 -7.18 0.98 -6.74
CA ASN A 44 -7.02 0.85 -5.31
C ASN A 44 -6.32 -0.49 -5.02
N THR A 45 -5.07 -0.44 -4.55
CA THR A 45 -4.24 -1.62 -4.30
C THR A 45 -4.94 -2.64 -3.40
N ARG A 46 -5.72 -2.18 -2.42
CA ARG A 46 -6.49 -3.05 -1.53
C ARG A 46 -7.58 -3.79 -2.28
N GLN A 47 -8.31 -3.09 -3.15
CA GLN A 47 -9.39 -3.69 -3.94
C GLN A 47 -8.83 -4.71 -4.93
N TRP A 48 -7.76 -4.35 -5.64
CA TRP A 48 -7.07 -5.26 -6.56
C TRP A 48 -6.56 -6.52 -5.85
N ALA A 49 -5.97 -6.38 -4.66
CA ALA A 49 -5.53 -7.52 -3.86
C ALA A 49 -6.69 -8.44 -3.44
N ALA A 50 -7.85 -7.86 -3.09
CA ALA A 50 -9.05 -8.61 -2.75
C ALA A 50 -9.63 -9.37 -3.95
N GLU A 51 -9.65 -8.75 -5.14
CA GLU A 51 -10.10 -9.37 -6.39
C GLU A 51 -9.25 -10.58 -6.79
N HIS A 52 -7.95 -10.55 -6.49
CA HIS A 52 -7.01 -11.64 -6.76
C HIS A 52 -6.87 -12.61 -5.57
N GLY A 53 -7.74 -12.52 -4.55
CA GLY A 53 -7.77 -13.44 -3.43
C GLY A 53 -6.51 -13.44 -2.55
N TYR A 54 -5.74 -12.33 -2.57
CA TYR A 54 -4.46 -12.19 -1.87
C TYR A 54 -3.42 -13.28 -2.25
N ASP A 55 -3.35 -13.69 -3.52
CA ASP A 55 -2.31 -14.63 -3.98
C ASP A 55 -0.90 -14.02 -3.84
N PRO A 56 -0.01 -14.61 -3.02
CA PRO A 56 1.35 -14.12 -2.81
C PRO A 56 2.12 -13.91 -4.12
N LYS A 57 1.94 -14.78 -5.12
CA LYS A 57 2.70 -14.70 -6.38
C LYS A 57 2.32 -13.46 -7.19
N ILE A 58 1.02 -13.21 -7.28
CA ILE A 58 0.45 -12.08 -8.02
C ILE A 58 0.83 -10.77 -7.32
N LEU A 59 0.68 -10.72 -5.99
CA LEU A 59 1.10 -9.57 -5.19
C LEU A 59 2.59 -9.28 -5.36
N PHE A 60 3.44 -10.31 -5.28
CA PHE A 60 4.88 -10.14 -5.43
C PHE A 60 5.24 -9.57 -6.79
N LYS A 61 4.69 -10.14 -7.87
CA LYS A 61 4.95 -9.65 -9.24
C LYS A 61 4.52 -8.19 -9.39
N LYS A 62 3.35 -7.82 -8.88
CA LYS A 62 2.88 -6.43 -8.96
C LYS A 62 3.84 -5.47 -8.25
N PHE A 63 4.20 -5.76 -7.00
CA PHE A 63 4.96 -4.83 -6.16
C PHE A 63 6.46 -4.78 -6.46
N PHE A 64 7.08 -5.91 -6.77
CA PHE A 64 8.54 -6.02 -6.88
C PHE A 64 9.04 -6.14 -8.32
N HIS A 65 8.13 -6.29 -9.29
CA HIS A 65 8.49 -6.33 -10.70
C HIS A 65 7.77 -5.23 -11.49
N ASP A 66 6.44 -5.23 -11.54
CA ASP A 66 5.68 -4.29 -12.38
C ASP A 66 5.79 -2.85 -11.87
N ASP A 67 5.64 -2.63 -10.56
CA ASP A 67 5.79 -1.31 -9.94
C ASP A 67 7.23 -0.80 -10.05
N ILE A 68 8.23 -1.69 -9.97
CA ILE A 68 9.63 -1.31 -10.17
C ILE A 68 9.87 -0.91 -11.62
N LYS A 69 9.36 -1.68 -12.59
CA LYS A 69 9.42 -1.30 -14.02
C LYS A 69 8.74 0.04 -14.28
N TYR A 70 7.63 0.32 -13.61
CA TYR A 70 6.98 1.62 -13.69
C TYR A 70 7.86 2.74 -13.11
N LEU A 71 8.50 2.52 -11.94
CA LEU A 71 9.47 3.47 -11.38
C LEU A 71 10.67 3.72 -12.31
N LEU A 72 11.03 2.75 -13.16
CA LEU A 72 12.10 2.92 -14.17
C LEU A 72 11.73 3.83 -15.33
N ILE A 73 10.43 4.04 -15.59
CA ILE A 73 9.97 4.97 -16.62
C ILE A 73 10.35 6.42 -16.24
N MET A 74 10.41 6.72 -14.94
CA MET A 74 10.85 8.02 -14.42
C MET A 74 12.38 8.12 -14.41
N ALA A 75 12.97 8.33 -15.59
CA ALA A 75 14.43 8.37 -15.80
C ALA A 75 15.15 9.46 -14.96
N ASP A 76 14.46 10.54 -14.60
CA ASP A 76 15.04 11.65 -13.83
C ASP A 76 15.44 11.26 -12.39
N LEU A 77 14.80 10.25 -11.80
CA LEU A 77 15.11 9.77 -10.44
C LEU A 77 16.44 9.00 -10.36
N TRP A 78 16.95 8.53 -11.50
CA TRP A 78 18.08 7.62 -11.60
C TRP A 78 19.34 8.26 -12.20
N LYS A 79 19.37 9.60 -12.29
CA LYS A 79 20.55 10.34 -12.78
C LYS A 79 21.74 10.24 -11.80
N ASP A 80 21.44 10.38 -10.50
CA ASP A 80 22.44 10.38 -9.42
C ASP A 80 22.43 9.07 -8.60
N ARG A 81 21.43 8.21 -8.82
CA ARG A 81 21.20 6.98 -8.04
C ARG A 81 21.22 5.76 -8.95
N ARG A 82 21.63 4.61 -8.40
CA ARG A 82 21.60 3.34 -9.12
C ARG A 82 20.17 2.95 -9.48
N LYS A 83 20.01 2.50 -10.72
CA LYS A 83 18.74 2.03 -11.26
C LYS A 83 18.32 0.72 -10.54
N PRO A 84 17.09 0.62 -10.02
CA PRO A 84 16.62 -0.60 -9.39
C PRO A 84 16.42 -1.72 -10.41
N GLU A 85 16.68 -2.96 -9.99
CA GLU A 85 16.47 -4.13 -10.84
C GLU A 85 15.15 -4.82 -10.46
N PRO A 86 14.22 -5.00 -11.42
CA PRO A 86 12.99 -5.74 -11.17
C PRO A 86 13.29 -7.17 -10.75
N LEU A 87 12.62 -7.63 -9.70
CA LEU A 87 12.87 -8.93 -9.12
C LEU A 87 11.80 -9.93 -9.59
N ASP A 88 12.24 -11.05 -10.17
CA ASP A 88 11.34 -12.09 -10.66
C ASP A 88 11.08 -13.16 -9.61
N TRP A 89 9.82 -13.58 -9.50
CA TRP A 89 9.41 -14.63 -8.55
C TRP A 89 10.24 -15.91 -8.69
N HIS A 90 10.65 -16.29 -9.90
CA HIS A 90 11.40 -17.53 -10.15
C HIS A 90 12.92 -17.36 -10.21
N ASN A 91 13.42 -16.14 -10.31
CA ASN A 91 14.84 -15.87 -10.51
C ASN A 91 15.38 -14.99 -9.38
N LEU A 92 15.48 -15.60 -8.19
CA LEU A 92 16.01 -14.92 -7.01
C LEU A 92 17.42 -15.45 -6.70
N PRO A 93 18.37 -14.58 -6.34
CA PRO A 93 19.69 -15.01 -5.91
C PRO A 93 19.59 -15.72 -4.57
N ASP A 94 20.10 -16.95 -4.51
CA ASP A 94 20.25 -17.73 -3.28
C ASP A 94 21.67 -17.60 -2.72
N GLU A 95 22.13 -16.36 -2.54
CA GLU A 95 23.46 -16.09 -2.01
C GLU A 95 23.40 -16.00 -0.47
N ASN A 96 23.44 -17.16 0.20
CA ASN A 96 23.97 -17.26 1.55
C ASN A 96 24.72 -18.58 1.76
N PRO A 97 26.06 -18.57 1.69
CA PRO A 97 26.87 -19.76 1.92
C PRO A 97 26.88 -20.24 3.39
N SER A 98 26.15 -19.59 4.31
CA SER A 98 26.15 -19.90 5.76
C SER A 98 24.80 -20.30 6.37
N SER A 99 23.74 -20.53 5.58
CA SER A 99 22.45 -20.99 6.15
C SER A 99 22.50 -22.48 6.51
N SER A 100 23.15 -22.78 7.64
CA SER A 100 22.88 -24.02 8.38
C SER A 100 21.40 -24.01 8.77
N ARG A 101 20.68 -25.09 8.47
CA ARG A 101 19.22 -25.30 8.56
C ARG A 101 18.61 -25.19 9.98
N SER A 102 19.05 -24.23 10.78
CA SER A 102 18.48 -23.91 12.08
C SER A 102 17.32 -22.91 11.88
N LYS A 103 16.29 -23.01 12.73
CA LYS A 103 15.10 -22.15 12.67
C LYS A 103 15.53 -20.69 12.58
N SER A 104 15.18 -19.98 11.50
CA SER A 104 15.54 -18.57 11.28
C SER A 104 15.24 -17.75 12.53
N SER A 105 16.29 -17.48 13.28
CA SER A 105 16.26 -16.71 14.50
C SER A 105 15.96 -15.26 14.13
N ASN A 106 15.46 -14.47 15.09
CA ASN A 106 15.19 -13.05 14.82
C ASN A 106 16.47 -12.26 14.49
N ASN A 107 17.64 -12.82 14.83
CA ASN A 107 18.96 -12.24 14.58
C ASN A 107 19.60 -12.73 13.27
N ASP A 108 18.97 -13.68 12.57
CA ASP A 108 19.52 -14.21 11.34
C ASP A 108 19.20 -13.26 10.18
N LEU A 109 20.19 -13.05 9.31
CA LEU A 109 20.00 -12.34 8.05
C LEU A 109 19.33 -13.28 7.06
N TRP A 110 18.13 -12.90 6.62
CA TRP A 110 17.39 -13.68 5.63
C TRP A 110 17.91 -13.41 4.23
N THR A 111 18.04 -14.46 3.43
CA THR A 111 18.25 -14.30 1.98
C THR A 111 17.00 -13.76 1.30
N VAL A 112 17.16 -13.31 0.06
CA VAL A 112 16.01 -12.90 -0.78
C VAL A 112 15.04 -14.07 -0.97
N MET A 113 15.57 -15.30 -1.10
CA MET A 113 14.78 -16.54 -1.16
C MET A 113 14.00 -16.80 0.13
N GLU A 114 14.65 -16.70 1.29
CA GLU A 114 13.99 -16.87 2.59
C GLU A 114 12.94 -15.78 2.83
N CYS A 115 13.22 -14.54 2.43
CA CYS A 115 12.25 -13.44 2.51
C CYS A 115 11.00 -13.74 1.67
N ARG A 116 11.16 -14.28 0.46
CA ARG A 116 10.02 -14.72 -0.37
C ARG A 116 9.20 -15.81 0.31
N VAL A 117 9.85 -16.84 0.86
CA VAL A 117 9.16 -17.92 1.59
C VAL A 117 8.41 -17.37 2.80
N GLN A 118 9.01 -16.42 3.52
CA GLN A 118 8.39 -15.79 4.68
C GLN A 118 7.21 -14.87 4.28
N PHE A 119 7.32 -14.19 3.14
CA PHE A 119 6.24 -13.41 2.54
C PHE A 119 5.04 -14.31 2.19
N GLU A 120 5.26 -15.42 1.48
CA GLU A 120 4.20 -16.38 1.12
C GLU A 120 3.48 -16.91 2.37
N LYS A 121 4.23 -17.39 3.37
CA LYS A 121 3.67 -17.89 4.63
C LYS A 121 2.84 -16.85 5.37
N THR A 122 3.30 -15.60 5.40
CA THR A 122 2.62 -14.54 6.18
C THR A 122 1.38 -14.03 5.46
N VAL A 123 1.41 -13.91 4.14
CA VAL A 123 0.21 -13.61 3.35
C VAL A 123 -0.84 -14.70 3.53
N ASP A 124 -0.44 -15.96 3.56
CA ASP A 124 -1.35 -17.09 3.79
C ASP A 124 -1.99 -17.08 5.17
N VAL A 125 -1.26 -16.69 6.22
CA VAL A 125 -1.83 -16.52 7.57
C VAL A 125 -2.76 -15.30 7.62
N LEU A 126 -2.36 -14.18 7.01
CA LEU A 126 -3.15 -12.95 7.02
C LEU A 126 -4.43 -13.08 6.20
N ARG A 127 -4.42 -13.77 5.05
CA ARG A 127 -5.64 -14.04 4.27
C ARG A 127 -6.64 -14.89 5.04
N GLU A 128 -6.19 -15.85 5.83
CA GLU A 128 -7.05 -16.71 6.65
C GLU A 128 -7.73 -15.87 7.73
N ARG A 129 -6.97 -15.05 8.44
CA ARG A 129 -7.51 -14.10 9.43
C ARG A 129 -8.54 -13.13 8.83
N ILE A 130 -8.34 -12.66 7.59
CA ILE A 130 -9.33 -11.81 6.90
C ILE A 130 -10.62 -12.59 6.63
N LYS A 131 -10.53 -13.85 6.20
CA LYS A 131 -11.71 -14.70 5.94
C LYS A 131 -12.51 -14.98 7.21
N ASP A 132 -11.84 -15.11 8.35
CA ASP A 132 -12.48 -15.29 9.65
C ASP A 132 -13.21 -14.03 10.14
N GLY A 133 -13.21 -12.94 9.35
CA GLY A 133 -13.87 -11.68 9.68
C GLY A 133 -13.12 -10.87 10.72
N SER A 134 -11.87 -11.25 11.06
CA SER A 134 -11.06 -10.47 11.98
C SER A 134 -10.58 -9.19 11.30
N ASN A 135 -10.80 -8.05 11.94
CA ASN A 135 -10.24 -6.79 11.48
C ASN A 135 -8.73 -6.82 11.74
N LEU A 136 -7.93 -6.94 10.68
CA LEU A 136 -6.47 -6.92 10.79
C LEU A 136 -6.00 -5.51 11.15
N SER A 137 -5.59 -5.33 12.41
CA SER A 137 -4.78 -4.19 12.83
C SER A 137 -3.30 -4.57 12.80
N TRP A 138 -2.45 -3.69 12.29
CA TRP A 138 -1.01 -3.89 12.37
C TRP A 138 -0.53 -3.73 13.83
N ASP A 139 0.21 -4.73 14.34
CA ASP A 139 0.86 -4.71 15.65
C ASP A 139 2.31 -5.18 15.52
N LYS A 140 3.22 -4.53 16.25
CA LYS A 140 4.65 -4.85 16.30
C LYS A 140 4.96 -6.15 17.07
N ASP A 141 3.98 -6.63 17.84
CA ASP A 141 4.08 -7.87 18.61
C ASP A 141 3.39 -9.05 17.91
N ASP A 142 2.69 -8.82 16.77
CA ASP A 142 2.21 -9.90 15.91
C ASP A 142 3.33 -10.43 15.02
N ASP A 143 3.73 -11.68 15.27
CA ASP A 143 4.77 -12.36 14.50
C ASP A 143 4.44 -12.42 13.00
N ALA A 144 3.18 -12.63 12.62
CA ALA A 144 2.80 -12.74 11.21
C ALA A 144 2.93 -11.38 10.49
N ALA A 145 2.40 -10.31 11.08
CA ALA A 145 2.49 -8.96 10.54
C ALA A 145 3.94 -8.44 10.52
N MET A 146 4.72 -8.69 11.57
CA MET A 146 6.13 -8.28 11.62
C MET A 146 6.99 -9.00 10.60
N ARG A 147 6.82 -10.32 10.47
CA ARG A 147 7.56 -11.11 9.46
C ARG A 147 7.18 -10.70 8.03
N PHE A 148 5.92 -10.36 7.78
CA PHE A 148 5.46 -9.81 6.50
C PHE A 148 6.18 -8.49 6.16
N VAL A 149 6.18 -7.55 7.10
CA VAL A 149 6.83 -6.24 6.90
C VAL A 149 8.34 -6.41 6.70
N ALA A 150 8.98 -7.25 7.52
CA ALA A 150 10.40 -7.51 7.41
C ALA A 150 10.79 -8.12 6.06
N ALA A 151 10.03 -9.13 5.59
CA ALA A 151 10.24 -9.71 4.28
C ALA A 151 10.08 -8.67 3.16
N CYS A 152 9.00 -7.87 3.17
CA CYS A 152 8.78 -6.83 2.16
C CYS A 152 9.88 -5.76 2.17
N ALA A 153 10.31 -5.32 3.35
CA ALA A 153 11.35 -4.32 3.52
C ALA A 153 12.69 -4.82 2.97
N ASN A 154 13.05 -6.07 3.26
CA ASN A 154 14.27 -6.70 2.78
C ASN A 154 14.26 -6.94 1.27
N ILE A 155 13.15 -7.44 0.72
CA ILE A 155 13.01 -7.59 -0.75
C ILE A 155 13.15 -6.23 -1.44
N ARG A 156 12.50 -5.20 -0.90
CA ARG A 156 12.62 -3.83 -1.43
C ARG A 156 14.04 -3.29 -1.31
N ALA A 157 14.70 -3.52 -0.17
CA ALA A 157 16.09 -3.12 0.02
C ALA A 157 16.99 -3.73 -1.06
N HIS A 158 16.85 -5.03 -1.31
CA HIS A 158 17.59 -5.73 -2.36
C HIS A 158 17.35 -5.13 -3.76
N VAL A 159 16.11 -4.80 -4.12
CA VAL A 159 15.78 -4.16 -5.41
C VAL A 159 16.50 -2.82 -5.62
N PHE A 160 16.75 -2.07 -4.54
CA PHE A 160 17.48 -0.79 -4.57
C PHE A 160 18.98 -0.94 -4.27
N ASP A 161 19.48 -2.18 -4.24
CA ASP A 161 20.85 -2.53 -3.87
C ASP A 161 21.27 -1.93 -2.51
N ILE A 162 20.36 -2.03 -1.55
CA ILE A 162 20.55 -1.69 -0.14
C ILE A 162 20.75 -3.00 0.65
N PRO A 163 21.72 -3.06 1.60
CA PRO A 163 21.94 -4.25 2.41
C PRO A 163 20.69 -4.71 3.15
N LEU A 164 20.48 -6.04 3.15
CA LEU A 164 19.43 -6.71 3.91
C LEU A 164 19.64 -6.51 5.41
N LYS A 165 18.55 -6.46 6.18
CA LYS A 165 18.57 -6.31 7.64
C LYS A 165 17.92 -7.51 8.33
N THR A 166 18.29 -7.74 9.58
CA THR A 166 17.68 -8.81 10.39
C THR A 166 16.26 -8.41 10.80
N LEU A 167 15.44 -9.39 11.18
CA LEU A 167 14.11 -9.13 11.74
C LEU A 167 14.20 -8.29 13.02
N PHE A 168 15.22 -8.54 13.86
CA PHE A 168 15.49 -7.77 15.06
C PHE A 168 15.82 -6.31 14.72
N ASP A 169 16.71 -6.04 13.76
CA ASP A 169 17.04 -4.67 13.35
C ASP A 169 15.80 -3.91 12.86
N ILE A 170 14.96 -4.58 12.07
CA ILE A 170 13.71 -3.99 11.55
C ILE A 170 12.72 -3.72 12.70
N LYS A 171 12.66 -4.60 13.71
CA LYS A 171 11.79 -4.43 14.89
C LYS A 171 12.31 -3.35 15.85
N CYS A 172 13.62 -3.26 16.05
CA CYS A 172 14.24 -2.46 17.09
C CYS A 172 14.66 -1.06 16.64
N ASN A 173 14.69 -0.78 15.34
CA ASN A 173 15.09 0.54 14.83
C ASN A 173 14.00 1.62 14.99
N ARG A 174 13.57 1.84 16.24
CA ARG A 174 12.85 3.03 16.72
C ARG A 174 13.75 3.98 17.55
N PHE A 175 15.05 3.71 17.73
CA PHE A 175 15.87 4.53 18.66
C PHE A 175 17.32 4.83 18.24
N ALA A 176 17.69 4.72 16.97
CA ALA A 176 19.01 5.17 16.53
C ALA A 176 18.89 5.88 15.19
N ASN A 177 18.80 7.21 15.23
CA ASN A 177 19.23 8.21 14.23
C ASN A 177 18.45 9.53 14.42
N PHE A 178 18.63 10.14 15.57
CA PHE A 178 18.58 11.60 15.72
C PHE A 178 19.44 11.99 16.92
N SER A 179 20.73 12.19 16.67
CA SER A 179 21.63 12.98 17.51
C SER A 179 22.72 13.57 16.64
#